data_AF-I4FQV5-F1
#
_entry.id   AF-I4FQV5-F1
#
_cell.length_a   1.000
_cell.length_b   1.000
_cell.length_c   1.000
_cell.angle_alpha   90.00
_cell.angle_beta   90.00
_cell.angle_gamma   90.00
#
_symmetry.space_group_name_H-M   'P 1'
#
loop_
_entity.id
_entity.type
_entity.pdbx_description
1 polymer ?
#
loop_
_entity_poly.entity_id
_entity_poly.type
_entity_poly.pdbx_seq_one_letter_code
_entity_poly.pdbx_strand_id
1 'polypeptide(L)' 'MVENLLKARFGSLDPDLSLIIERILLLPVEEFTPLIINLSRTELIAHFSN' A
#
# COMPACT_ATOMS: atom_id res chain seq x y z
N MET A 1 4.93 -0.88 10.15
CA MET A 1 5.86 -0.17 9.24
C MET A 1 5.19 0.22 7.92
N VAL A 2 4.50 -0.71 7.24
CA VAL A 2 3.74 -0.44 5.99
C VAL A 2 2.80 0.76 6.13
N GLU A 3 2.04 0.83 7.23
CA GLU A 3 1.14 1.96 7.50
C GLU A 3 1.85 3.33 7.45
N ASN A 4 3.03 3.45 8.07
CA ASN A 4 3.81 4.68 8.07
C ASN A 4 4.32 5.02 6.66
N LEU A 5 4.65 4.01 5.86
CA LEU A 5 5.08 4.19 4.48
C LEU A 5 3.93 4.69 3.60
N LEU A 6 2.73 4.11 3.75
CA LEU A 6 1.52 4.57 3.06
C LEU A 6 1.16 6.01 3.46
N LYS A 7 1.22 6.34 4.75
CA LYS A 7 1.02 7.71 5.25
C LYS A 7 2.07 8.67 4.71
N ALA A 8 3.34 8.27 4.63
CA ALA A 8 4.39 9.11 4.04
C ALA A 8 4.20 9.33 2.54
N ARG A 9 3.71 8.32 1.81
CA ARG A 9 3.53 8.38 0.35
C ARG A 9 2.27 9.11 -0.08
N PHE A 10 1.16 8.90 0.63
CA PHE A 10 -0.18 9.37 0.26
C PHE A 10 -0.75 10.42 1.22
N GLY A 11 0.02 10.82 2.24
CA GLY A 11 -0.31 11.87 3.21
C GLY A 11 -1.24 11.42 4.35
N SER A 12 -2.22 10.56 4.06
CA SER A 12 -3.12 10.00 5.07
C SER A 12 -3.44 8.54 4.77
N LEU A 13 -3.82 7.81 5.81
CA LEU A 13 -4.30 6.44 5.68
C LEU A 13 -5.82 6.45 5.72
N ASP A 14 -6.43 6.41 4.54
CA ASP A 14 -7.88 6.29 4.40
C ASP A 14 -8.36 4.83 4.58
N PRO A 15 -9.68 4.60 4.70
CA PRO A 15 -10.23 3.26 4.88
C PRO A 15 -9.86 2.28 3.76
N ASP A 16 -9.79 2.74 2.50
CA ASP A 16 -9.47 1.87 1.36
C ASP A 16 -8.01 1.40 1.42
N LEU A 17 -7.08 2.31 1.74
CA LEU A 17 -5.67 1.97 1.98
C LEU A 17 -5.50 1.06 3.20
N SER A 18 -6.35 1.20 4.22
CA SER A 18 -6.30 0.36 5.41
C SER A 18 -6.67 -1.10 5.09
N LEU A 19 -7.63 -1.32 4.18
CA LEU A 19 -8.07 -2.66 3.76
C LEU A 19 -6.97 -3.47 3.07
N ILE A 20 -6.06 -2.81 2.37
CA ILE A 20 -4.98 -3.48 1.63
C ILE A 20 -3.73 -3.74 2.47
N ILE A 21 -3.62 -3.18 3.69
CA ILE A 21 -2.43 -3.33 4.54
C ILE A 21 -2.13 -4.80 4.83
N GLU A 22 -3.15 -5.58 5.19
CA GLU A 22 -2.96 -7.01 5.51
C GLU A 22 -2.40 -7.78 4.32
N ARG A 23 -2.85 -7.47 3.09
CA ARG A 23 -2.33 -8.08 1.86
C ARG A 23 -0.89 -7.67 1.56
N ILE A 24 -0.56 -6.40 1.78
CA ILE A 24 0.81 -5.89 1.60
C ILE A 24 1.78 -6.57 2.57
N LEU A 25 1.36 -6.81 3.82
CA LEU A 25 2.19 -7.45 4.84
C LEU A 25 2.51 -8.93 4.54
N LEU A 26 1.78 -9.56 3.62
CA LEU A 26 2.08 -10.92 3.15
C LEU A 26 3.24 -10.96 2.15
N LEU A 27 3.59 -9.82 1.55
CA LEU A 27 4.67 -9.72 0.60
C LEU A 27 5.99 -9.37 1.31
N PRO A 28 7.14 -9.85 0.80
CA PRO A 28 8.43 -9.38 1.25
C PRO A 28 8.64 -7.90 0.90
N VAL A 29 9.50 -7.23 1.66
CA VAL A 29 9.78 -5.78 1.51
C VAL A 29 10.23 -5.42 0.09
N GLU A 30 11.03 -6.28 -0.53
CA GLU A 30 11.54 -6.09 -1.88
C GLU A 30 10.45 -6.14 -2.95
N GLU A 31 9.31 -6.78 -2.66
CA GLU A 31 8.17 -6.87 -3.58
C GLU A 31 7.18 -5.72 -3.37
N PHE A 32 6.82 -5.38 -2.13
CA PHE A 32 5.81 -4.34 -1.92
C PHE A 32 6.36 -2.91 -2.02
N THR A 33 7.63 -2.69 -1.71
CA THR A 33 8.25 -1.35 -1.76
C THR A 33 8.12 -0.71 -3.15
N PRO A 34 8.48 -1.38 -4.26
CA PRO A 34 8.30 -0.80 -5.59
C PRO A 34 6.82 -0.59 -5.94
N LEU A 35 5.89 -1.41 -5.45
CA LEU A 35 4.46 -1.21 -5.67
C LEU A 35 3.97 0.09 -5.01
N ILE A 36 4.33 0.34 -3.75
CA ILE A 36 3.93 1.56 -3.04
C ILE A 36 4.58 2.82 -3.63
N ILE A 37 5.83 2.71 -4.10
CA ILE A 37 6.55 3.87 -4.66
C ILE A 37 6.04 4.23 -6.05
N ASN A 38 5.85 3.24 -6.92
CA ASN A 38 5.59 3.47 -8.35
C ASN A 38 4.11 3.59 -8.71
N LEU A 39 3.20 2.95 -7.95
CA LEU A 39 1.77 3.01 -8.24
C LEU A 39 1.13 4.26 -7.65
N SER A 40 0.11 4.78 -8.34
CA SER A 40 -0.81 5.73 -7.74
C SER A 40 -1.66 5.05 -6.65
N ARG A 41 -2.30 5.84 -5.78
CA ARG A 41 -3.20 5.33 -4.73
C ARG A 41 -4.26 4.38 -5.32
N THR A 42 -4.91 4.78 -6.39
CA THR A 42 -6.02 4.03 -6.99
C THR A 42 -5.54 2.73 -7.62
N GLU A 43 -4.38 2.74 -8.29
CA GLU A 43 -3.77 1.53 -8.85
C GLU A 43 -3.30 0.57 -7.77
N LEU A 44 -2.72 1.09 -6.68
CA LEU A 44 -2.30 0.29 -5.54
C LEU A 44 -3.50 -0.42 -4.89
N ILE A 45 -4.60 0.31 -4.65
CA ILE A 45 -5.82 -0.26 -4.11
C ILE A 45 -6.37 -1.33 -5.07
N ALA A 46 -6.46 -1.03 -6.37
CA ALA A 46 -6.93 -1.99 -7.35
C ALA A 46 -6.06 -3.26 -7.43
N HIS A 47 -4.75 -3.13 -7.24
CA HIS A 47 -3.81 -4.25 -7.24
C HIS A 47 -4.03 -5.21 -6.07
N PHE A 48 -4.37 -4.69 -4.89
CA PHE A 48 -4.51 -5.48 -3.65
C PHE A 48 -5.95 -5.80 -3.24
N SER A 49 -6.95 -5.18 -3.89
CA SER A 49 -8.38 -5.40 -3.61
C SER A 49 -9.00 -6.55 -4.42
N ASN A 50 -8.20 -7.33 -5.15
CA ASN A 50 -8.62 -8.45 -5.98
C ASN A 50 -8.35 -9.80 -5.31
#